data_AF-A0A8I1LQY5-F1
#
_entry.id   AF-A0A8I1LQY5-F1
#
_cell.length_a   1.000
_cell.length_b   1.000
_cell.length_c   1.000
_cell.angle_alpha   90.00
_cell.angle_beta   90.00
_cell.angle_gamma   90.00
#
_symmetry.space_group_name_H-M   'P 1'
#
loop_
_entity.id
_entity.type
_entity.pdbx_description
1 polymer ?
#
loop_
_entity_poly.entity_id
_entity_poly.type
_entity_poly.pdbx_seq_one_letter_code
_entity_poly.pdbx_strand_id
1 'polypeptide(L)'
;MANNNQNGKMSREEAGRLGGEATAKNHDKEFYQEIGEKGGEATSKNHGKDFYQEIGEKGGEATSKNHDKEFYQEIGRKGGEARGNSDQSDSDGKMSREEAGRKGGEARARQRKNN
;
A
#
# COMPACT_ATOMS: atom_id res chain seq x y z
N MET A 1 14.13 54.21 15.09
CA MET A 1 14.22 52.79 15.51
C MET A 1 12.98 52.08 14.98
N ALA A 2 13.13 51.14 14.04
CA ALA A 2 12.01 50.42 13.43
C ALA A 2 11.51 49.33 14.38
N ASN A 3 10.21 49.34 14.67
CA ASN A 3 9.57 48.47 15.64
C ASN A 3 9.34 47.08 15.01
N ASN A 4 10.23 46.13 15.30
CA ASN A 4 10.15 44.74 14.87
C ASN A 4 9.00 44.01 15.58
N ASN A 5 7.78 44.20 15.09
CA ASN A 5 6.58 43.55 15.62
C ASN A 5 6.34 42.19 14.93
N GLN A 6 7.28 41.25 15.08
CA GLN A 6 7.16 39.87 14.56
C GLN A 6 6.79 38.85 15.66
N ASN A 7 6.06 39.26 16.70
CA ASN A 7 5.80 38.40 17.87
C ASN A 7 4.31 38.04 18.05
N GLY A 8 3.73 37.30 17.09
CA GLY A 8 2.36 36.80 17.27
C GLY A 8 1.71 36.03 16.13
N LYS A 9 2.42 35.73 15.04
CA LYS A 9 1.88 34.88 13.96
C LYS A 9 2.40 33.46 14.10
N MET A 10 1.50 32.55 14.46
CA MET A 10 1.71 31.10 14.43
C MET A 10 2.26 30.67 13.06
N SER A 11 3.26 29.76 13.05
CA SER A 11 3.78 29.22 11.79
C SER A 11 2.71 28.39 11.07
N ARG A 12 2.84 28.23 9.75
CA ARG A 12 1.99 27.32 8.96
C ARG A 12 2.09 25.87 9.45
N GLU A 13 3.31 25.42 9.81
CA GLU A 13 3.49 24.07 10.34
C GLU A 13 2.81 23.92 11.70
N GLU A 14 2.91 24.95 12.54
CA GLU A 14 2.32 24.96 13.88
C GLU A 14 0.78 24.99 13.82
N ALA A 15 0.21 25.78 12.91
CA ALA A 15 -1.21 25.79 12.64
C ALA A 15 -1.70 24.44 12.09
N GLY A 16 -0.93 23.79 11.21
CA GLY A 16 -1.23 22.47 10.69
C GLY A 16 -1.22 21.39 11.78
N ARG A 17 -0.21 21.41 12.66
CA ARG A 17 -0.11 20.48 13.80
C ARG A 17 -1.28 20.66 14.76
N LEU A 18 -1.59 21.89 15.15
CA LEU A 18 -2.69 22.17 16.09
C LEU A 18 -4.06 21.82 15.49
N GLY A 19 -4.26 22.06 14.20
CA GLY A 19 -5.45 21.60 13.49
C GLY A 19 -5.59 20.08 13.52
N GLY A 20 -4.51 19.35 13.21
CA GLY A 20 -4.48 17.89 13.27
C GLY A 20 -4.74 17.34 14.67
N GLU A 21 -4.13 17.92 15.70
CA GLU A 21 -4.35 17.53 17.11
C GLU A 21 -5.79 17.79 17.56
N ALA A 22 -6.40 18.90 17.13
CA ALA A 22 -7.79 19.20 17.42
C ALA A 22 -8.73 18.20 16.72
N THR A 23 -8.49 17.87 15.46
CA THR A 23 -9.27 16.86 14.72
C THR A 23 -9.10 15.47 15.35
N ALA A 24 -7.88 15.07 15.74
CA ALA A 24 -7.62 13.79 16.39
C ALA A 24 -8.34 13.62 17.73
N LYS A 25 -8.53 14.72 18.49
CA LYS A 25 -9.26 14.68 19.78
C LYS A 25 -10.77 14.63 19.63
N ASN A 26 -11.32 15.12 18.52
CA ASN A 26 -12.77 15.27 18.33
C ASN A 26 -13.40 14.17 17.46
N HIS A 27 -12.60 13.27 16.90
CA HIS A 27 -13.07 12.27 15.95
C HIS A 27 -12.57 10.87 16.28
N ASP A 28 -13.49 9.91 16.16
CA ASP A 28 -13.22 8.50 16.43
C ASP A 28 -12.72 7.75 15.19
N LYS A 29 -12.35 6.49 15.39
CA LYS A 29 -11.86 5.60 14.33
C LYS A 29 -12.79 5.53 13.12
N GLU A 30 -14.10 5.50 13.34
CA GLU A 30 -15.11 5.41 12.28
C GLU A 30 -15.09 6.63 11.36
N PHE A 31 -14.88 7.83 11.91
CA PHE A 31 -14.74 9.05 11.12
C PHE A 31 -13.56 8.97 10.14
N TYR A 32 -12.40 8.48 10.61
CA TYR A 32 -11.22 8.32 9.75
C TYR A 32 -11.40 7.23 8.69
N GLN A 33 -12.14 6.17 9.01
CA GLN A 33 -12.49 5.14 8.05
C GLN A 33 -13.39 5.69 6.95
N GLU A 34 -14.43 6.43 7.31
CA GLU A 34 -15.39 7.01 6.37
C GLU A 34 -14.72 8.02 5.41
N ILE A 35 -13.89 8.93 5.93
CA ILE A 35 -13.19 9.89 5.07
C ILE A 35 -12.14 9.21 4.19
N GLY A 36 -11.50 8.14 4.69
CA GLY A 36 -10.56 7.33 3.93
C GLY A 36 -11.25 6.59 2.79
N GLU A 37 -12.42 5.98 3.05
CA GLU A 37 -13.25 5.31 2.05
C GLU A 37 -13.71 6.29 0.97
N LYS A 38 -14.25 7.46 1.36
CA LYS A 38 -14.67 8.51 0.43
C LYS A 38 -13.52 9.00 -0.45
N GLY A 39 -12.33 9.21 0.13
CA GLY A 39 -11.13 9.59 -0.60
C GLY A 39 -10.67 8.52 -1.59
N GLY A 40 -10.69 7.25 -1.17
CA GLY A 40 -10.36 6.11 -2.01
C GLY A 40 -11.35 5.93 -3.17
N GLU A 41 -12.65 6.03 -2.91
CA GLU A 41 -13.70 5.93 -3.92
C GLU A 41 -13.60 7.06 -4.96
N ALA A 42 -13.38 8.30 -4.50
CA ALA A 42 -13.19 9.45 -5.39
C ALA A 42 -11.95 9.27 -6.28
N THR A 43 -10.84 8.76 -5.72
CA THR A 43 -9.62 8.47 -6.48
C THR A 43 -9.86 7.38 -7.52
N SER A 44 -10.49 6.27 -7.11
CA SER A 44 -10.78 5.13 -8.00
C SER A 44 -11.72 5.50 -9.16
N LYS A 45 -12.69 6.39 -8.92
CA LYS A 45 -13.59 6.89 -9.97
C LYS A 45 -12.88 7.78 -11.00
N ASN A 46 -11.89 8.55 -10.56
CA ASN A 46 -11.23 9.56 -11.41
C ASN A 46 -9.95 9.04 -12.09
N HIS A 47 -9.40 7.91 -11.63
CA HIS A 47 -8.12 7.40 -12.09
C HIS A 47 -8.22 6.00 -12.67
N GLY A 48 -7.68 5.85 -13.87
CA GLY A 48 -7.60 4.56 -14.56
C GLY A 48 -6.38 3.73 -14.14
N LYS A 49 -6.21 2.58 -14.80
CA LYS A 49 -5.12 1.63 -14.57
C LYS A 49 -3.72 2.27 -14.58
N ASP A 50 -3.47 3.17 -15.53
CA ASP A 50 -2.14 3.75 -15.76
C ASP A 50 -1.68 4.59 -14.57
N PHE A 51 -2.61 5.29 -13.90
CA PHE A 51 -2.31 6.05 -12.68
C PHE A 51 -1.79 5.15 -11.56
N TYR A 52 -2.47 4.02 -11.31
CA TYR A 52 -2.05 3.06 -10.28
C TYR A 52 -0.72 2.36 -10.63
N GLN A 53 -0.46 2.14 -11.92
CA GLN A 53 0.82 1.62 -12.37
C GLN A 53 1.95 2.62 -12.12
N GLU A 54 1.75 3.88 -12.48
CA GLU A 54 2.76 4.93 -12.30
C GLU A 54 3.10 5.16 -10.82
N ILE A 55 2.08 5.27 -9.94
CA ILE A 55 2.35 5.45 -8.50
C ILE A 55 2.99 4.20 -7.88
N GLY A 56 2.63 3.01 -8.37
CA GLY A 56 3.23 1.74 -7.96
C GLY A 56 4.70 1.65 -8.36
N GLU A 57 5.02 2.06 -9.59
CA GLU A 57 6.39 2.14 -10.11
C GLU A 57 7.23 3.12 -9.30
N LYS A 58 6.73 4.34 -9.08
CA LYS A 58 7.40 5.36 -8.26
C LYS A 58 7.65 4.89 -6.82
N GLY A 59 6.66 4.24 -6.21
CA GLY A 59 6.80 3.67 -4.87
C GLY A 59 7.82 2.52 -4.82
N GLY A 60 7.82 1.66 -5.84
CA GLY A 60 8.79 0.57 -5.98
C GLY A 60 10.21 1.07 -6.20
N GLU A 61 10.38 2.09 -7.05
CA GLU A 61 11.68 2.71 -7.33
C GLU A 61 12.24 3.42 -6.09
N ALA A 62 11.42 4.18 -5.36
CA ALA A 62 11.81 4.83 -4.11
C ALA A 62 12.24 3.82 -3.04
N THR A 63 11.54 2.69 -2.95
CA THR A 63 11.88 1.58 -2.04
C THR A 63 13.19 0.92 -2.48
N SER A 64 13.34 0.60 -3.76
CA SER A 64 14.53 -0.06 -4.32
C SER A 64 15.81 0.75 -4.17
N LYS A 65 15.71 2.08 -4.27
CA LYS A 65 16.85 2.98 -4.07
C LYS A 65 17.36 3.02 -2.63
N ASN A 66 16.53 2.69 -1.65
CA ASN A 66 16.83 2.88 -0.22
C ASN A 66 16.95 1.57 0.57
N HIS A 67 16.79 0.42 -0.07
CA HIS A 67 16.67 -0.86 0.63
C HIS A 67 17.46 -2.00 -0.02
N ASP A 68 18.15 -2.76 0.84
CA ASP A 68 18.96 -3.91 0.44
C ASP A 68 18.15 -5.20 0.33
N LYS A 69 18.81 -6.26 -0.16
CA LYS A 69 18.23 -7.59 -0.36
C LYS A 69 17.53 -8.15 0.88
N GLU A 70 18.03 -7.84 2.07
CA GLU A 70 17.47 -8.28 3.36
C GLU A 70 16.09 -7.68 3.64
N PHE A 71 15.88 -6.41 3.28
CA PHE A 71 14.58 -5.74 3.39
C PHE A 71 13.52 -6.44 2.54
N TYR A 72 13.87 -6.78 1.29
CA TYR A 72 12.97 -7.50 0.38
C TYR A 72 12.64 -8.92 0.87
N GLN A 73 13.60 -9.59 1.51
CA GLN A 73 13.35 -10.89 2.13
C GLN A 73 12.41 -10.78 3.33
N GLU A 74 12.57 -9.75 4.17
CA GLU A 74 11.72 -9.54 5.34
C GLU A 74 10.28 -9.21 4.96
N ILE A 75 10.06 -8.28 4.01
CA ILE A 75 8.70 -7.95 3.55
C ILE A 75 8.05 -9.13 2.83
N GLY A 76 8.83 -9.92 2.08
CA GLY A 76 8.36 -11.14 1.44
C GLY A 76 7.95 -12.21 2.45
N ARG A 77 8.74 -12.38 3.53
CA ARG A 77 8.41 -13.27 4.65
C ARG A 77 7.13 -12.81 5.35
N LYS A 78 7.04 -11.53 5.73
CA LYS A 78 5.83 -10.97 6.38
C LYS A 78 4.58 -11.11 5.50
N GLY A 79 4.69 -10.86 4.20
CA GLY A 79 3.58 -11.04 3.25
C GLY A 79 3.17 -12.50 3.07
N GLY A 80 4.13 -13.43 3.13
CA GLY A 80 3.87 -14.87 3.11
C GLY A 80 3.23 -15.38 4.40
N GLU A 81 3.70 -14.92 5.56
CA GLU A 81 3.17 -15.26 6.88
C GLU A 81 1.73 -14.74 7.06
N ALA A 82 1.41 -13.54 6.55
CA ALA A 82 0.05 -13.01 6.57
C ALA A 82 -0.95 -13.89 5.79
N ARG A 83 -0.50 -14.54 4.70
CA ARG A 83 -1.30 -15.50 3.94
C ARG A 83 -1.32 -16.89 4.57
N GLY A 84 -0.22 -17.28 5.21
CA GLY A 84 -0.09 -18.54 5.95
C GLY A 84 -0.94 -18.60 7.22
N ASN A 85 -1.18 -17.46 7.87
CA ASN A 85 -2.03 -17.38 9.07
C ASN A 85 -3.53 -17.43 8.76
N SER A 86 -3.95 -16.98 7.56
CA SER A 86 -5.33 -17.19 7.08
C SER A 86 -5.60 -18.63 6.62
N ASP A 87 -4.55 -19.45 6.54
CA ASP A 87 -4.54 -20.75 5.88
C ASP A 87 -4.65 -21.92 6.87
N GLN A 88 -4.74 -21.65 8.17
CA GLN A 88 -4.81 -22.68 9.22
C GLN A 88 -6.23 -23.21 9.45
N SER A 89 -7.25 -22.71 8.73
CA SER A 89 -8.64 -23.18 8.82
C SER A 89 -9.09 -24.13 7.72
N ASP A 90 -8.44 -24.23 6.55
CA ASP A 90 -8.99 -24.97 5.41
C ASP A 90 -7.91 -25.79 4.67
N SER A 91 -7.54 -26.93 5.26
CA SER A 91 -6.52 -27.87 4.76
C SER A 91 -7.05 -28.95 3.81
N ASP A 92 -7.99 -28.65 2.90
CA ASP A 92 -8.49 -29.67 1.95
C ASP A 92 -8.33 -29.31 0.46
N GLY A 93 -7.87 -28.10 0.13
CA GLY A 93 -7.87 -27.61 -1.27
C GLY A 93 -6.53 -27.31 -1.92
N LYS A 94 -5.39 -27.41 -1.22
CA LYS A 94 -4.14 -26.87 -1.73
C LYS A 94 -3.40 -27.84 -2.64
N MET A 95 -3.55 -27.56 -3.93
CA MET A 95 -2.79 -28.15 -5.03
C MET A 95 -1.29 -28.11 -4.71
N SER A 96 -0.63 -29.27 -4.75
CA SER A 96 0.78 -29.38 -4.37
C SER A 96 1.67 -28.48 -5.24
N ARG A 97 2.82 -28.02 -4.68
CA ARG A 97 3.85 -27.27 -5.43
C ARG A 97 4.24 -27.97 -6.73
N GLU A 98 4.20 -29.30 -6.72
CA GLU A 98 4.56 -30.15 -7.85
C GLU A 98 3.47 -30.22 -8.93
N GLU A 99 2.20 -30.23 -8.51
CA GLU A 99 1.05 -30.14 -9.41
C GLU A 99 0.92 -28.75 -10.05
N ALA A 100 1.19 -27.68 -9.29
CA ALA A 100 1.28 -26.32 -9.82
C ALA A 100 2.40 -26.18 -10.87
N GLY A 101 3.56 -26.80 -10.61
CA GLY A 101 4.68 -26.84 -11.56
C GLY A 101 4.33 -27.59 -12.86
N ARG A 102 3.68 -28.75 -12.74
CA ARG A 102 3.20 -29.52 -13.90
C ARG A 102 2.16 -28.75 -14.73
N LYS A 103 1.12 -28.19 -14.10
CA LYS A 103 0.10 -27.39 -14.80
C LYS A 103 0.67 -26.14 -15.47
N GLY A 104 1.59 -25.43 -14.80
CA GLY A 104 2.25 -24.26 -15.37
C GLY A 104 3.14 -24.60 -16.58
N GLY A 105 3.83 -25.75 -16.52
CA GLY A 105 4.61 -26.29 -17.64
C GLY A 105 3.73 -26.71 -18.82
N GLU A 106 2.61 -27.38 -18.55
CA GLU A 106 1.65 -27.78 -19.59
C GLU A 106 0.99 -26.57 -20.28
N ALA A 107 0.62 -25.53 -19.53
CA ALA A 107 0.04 -24.32 -20.12
C ALA A 107 1.00 -23.66 -21.13
N ARG A 108 2.30 -23.61 -20.81
CA ARG A 108 3.34 -23.14 -21.74
C ARG A 108 3.55 -24.06 -22.94
N ALA A 109 3.41 -25.37 -22.76
CA ALA A 109 3.54 -26.34 -23.84
C ALA A 109 2.35 -26.28 -24.83
N ARG A 110 1.13 -26.03 -24.34
CA ARG A 110 -0.08 -25.91 -25.18
C ARG A 110 -0.06 -24.65 -26.07
N GLN A 111 0.53 -23.55 -25.62
CA GLN A 111 0.67 -22.32 -26.44
C GLN A 111 1.62 -22.49 -27.63
N ARG A 112 2.55 -23.45 -27.59
CA ARG A 112 3.50 -23.71 -28.70
C ARG A 112 2.98 -24.64 -29.79
N LYS A 113 1.82 -25.28 -29.61
CA LYS A 113 1.22 -26.20 -30.61
C LYS A 113 0.17 -25.54 -31.50
N ASN A 114 -0.17 -24.27 -31.25
CA ASN A 114 -1.19 -23.53 -32.01
C ASN A 114 -0.59 -22.43 -32.91
N ASN A 115 0.69 -22.54 -33.29
CA ASN A 115 1.34 -21.66 -34.26
C ASN A 115 2.05 -22.48 -35.32
#